data_AF-A0A975C2C1-F1
#
_entry.id   AF-A0A975C2C1-F1
#
_cell.length_a   1.000
_cell.length_b   1.000
_cell.length_c   1.000
_cell.angle_alpha   90.00
_cell.angle_beta   90.00
_cell.angle_gamma   90.00
#
_symmetry.space_group_name_H-M   'P 1'
#
loop_
_entity.id
_entity.type
_entity.pdbx_description
1 polymer ?
#
loop_
_entity_poly.entity_id
_entity_poly.type
_entity_poly.pdbx_seq_one_letter_code
_entity_poly.pdbx_strand_id
1 'polypeptide(L)'
;MKIYVHGNCQAPTLGDLLAEACGPSVEVVTRQVFSIDLDAEVEDYRRDVATADVILAQPVGENYRGTEILSTQWIRANARSDAKILTFPVVYHRGQLPQCFAMTAWHNGRLAYHDAHALDYFLRGKEADQFVDDTSTSDFLPAGLVHAELSQTTLELMRREHAAATDLRVSEIIAGRLTTEQPLHTVNHPTRSVMCELADQALDKLERPERARLEGVDMLDGFVMPPYLSTLLALGHTGAGVWLDEVRVDGRIETRRDFFREVFAIYKSLGPEAVATGVAVDLEINAYLDRYRRARAVEVTHDERPLIEALYKVFNNRSPSSDEVFHHLQTLRRHGPEVVIAVFVNSAEFAQTGGVEGFRARTGLEVDAPPVIAAPERPRRPDATPQTPQPRPAGWKRARKTLLSLVNK
;
A
#
# COMPACT_ATOMS: atom_id res chain seq x y z
N MET A 1 34.24 -2.81 13.20
CA MET A 1 33.20 -3.85 13.23
C MET A 1 32.73 -4.08 11.80
N LYS A 2 32.63 -5.32 11.35
CA LYS A 2 32.12 -5.69 10.04
C LYS A 2 30.73 -6.31 10.16
N ILE A 3 29.74 -5.70 9.51
CA ILE A 3 28.39 -6.22 9.37
C ILE A 3 28.24 -6.81 7.96
N TYR A 4 27.78 -8.05 7.88
CA TYR A 4 27.37 -8.68 6.63
C TYR A 4 25.84 -8.82 6.58
N VAL A 5 25.21 -8.37 5.49
CA VAL A 5 23.76 -8.47 5.29
C VAL A 5 23.44 -9.36 4.09
N HIS A 6 22.63 -10.40 4.31
CA HIS A 6 22.29 -11.44 3.35
C HIS A 6 20.78 -11.59 3.18
N GLY A 7 20.28 -11.51 1.95
CA GLY A 7 18.84 -11.64 1.69
C GLY A 7 18.48 -11.30 0.26
N ASN A 8 17.22 -10.99 -0.01
CA ASN A 8 16.74 -10.50 -1.30
C ASN A 8 17.06 -9.00 -1.48
N CYS A 9 16.31 -8.29 -2.31
CA CYS A 9 16.47 -6.86 -2.56
C CYS A 9 16.38 -5.98 -1.29
N GLN A 10 15.79 -6.48 -0.21
CA GLN A 10 15.66 -5.79 1.08
C GLN A 10 16.99 -5.74 1.86
N ALA A 11 17.90 -6.69 1.61
CA ALA A 11 19.18 -6.77 2.32
C ALA A 11 20.11 -5.58 2.03
N PRO A 12 20.34 -5.17 0.76
CA PRO A 12 21.05 -3.93 0.45
C PRO A 12 20.45 -2.71 1.15
N THR A 13 19.12 -2.54 1.11
CA THR A 13 18.45 -1.41 1.76
C THR A 13 18.69 -1.38 3.27
N LEU A 14 18.61 -2.53 3.95
CA LEU A 14 18.92 -2.61 5.37
C LEU A 14 20.40 -2.29 5.64
N GLY A 15 21.32 -2.79 4.81
CA GLY A 15 22.74 -2.50 4.94
C GLY A 15 23.07 -1.01 4.74
N ASP A 16 22.48 -0.36 3.75
CA ASP A 16 22.68 1.07 3.49
C ASP A 16 22.20 1.92 4.67
N LEU A 17 21.04 1.59 5.26
CA LEU A 17 20.54 2.28 6.46
C LEU A 17 21.46 2.11 7.67
N LEU A 18 22.04 0.90 7.85
CA LEU A 18 23.00 0.64 8.91
C LEU A 18 24.32 1.39 8.70
N ALA A 19 24.80 1.45 7.45
CA ALA A 19 25.99 2.19 7.07
C ALA A 19 25.80 3.70 7.28
N GLU A 20 24.63 4.23 6.89
CA GLU A 20 24.26 5.63 7.12
C GLU A 20 24.23 5.96 8.62
N ALA A 21 23.58 5.12 9.44
CA ALA A 21 23.43 5.34 10.87
C ALA A 21 24.76 5.24 11.63
N CYS A 22 25.60 4.24 11.32
CA CYS A 22 26.84 3.98 12.05
C CYS A 22 28.06 4.77 11.52
N GLY A 23 27.95 5.31 10.31
CA GLY A 23 29.04 6.02 9.63
C GLY A 23 30.28 5.13 9.38
N PRO A 24 31.45 5.75 9.13
CA PRO A 24 32.65 5.05 8.67
C PRO A 24 33.30 4.13 9.73
N SER A 25 32.79 4.11 10.96
CA SER A 25 33.28 3.24 12.04
C SER A 25 32.87 1.77 11.86
N VAL A 26 31.93 1.51 10.96
CA VAL A 26 31.38 0.19 10.64
C VAL A 26 31.51 -0.06 9.16
N GLU A 27 32.11 -1.19 8.82
CA GLU A 27 32.10 -1.71 7.46
C GLU A 27 30.81 -2.51 7.27
N VAL A 28 29.98 -2.15 6.30
CA VAL A 28 28.78 -2.90 5.94
C VAL A 28 28.96 -3.49 4.55
N VAL A 29 28.79 -4.81 4.44
CA VAL A 29 28.83 -5.54 3.17
C VAL A 29 27.48 -6.21 2.96
N THR A 30 26.91 -6.07 1.78
CA THR A 30 25.59 -6.65 1.46
C THR A 30 25.66 -7.54 0.22
N ARG A 31 24.97 -8.67 0.22
CA ARG A 31 24.82 -9.51 -0.98
C ARG A 31 23.39 -9.99 -1.15
N GLN A 32 22.90 -9.95 -2.39
CA GLN A 32 21.55 -10.38 -2.74
C GLN A 32 21.54 -11.85 -3.20
N VAL A 33 20.80 -12.70 -2.50
CA VAL A 33 20.78 -14.16 -2.70
C VAL A 33 20.48 -14.59 -4.14
N PHE A 34 19.64 -13.82 -4.84
CA PHE A 34 19.21 -14.15 -6.19
C PHE A 34 20.17 -13.64 -7.28
N SER A 35 21.05 -12.68 -6.97
CA SER A 35 21.92 -12.03 -7.97
C SER A 35 23.41 -12.34 -7.80
N ILE A 36 23.83 -12.98 -6.70
CA ILE A 36 25.23 -13.42 -6.54
C ILE A 36 25.59 -14.37 -7.68
N ASP A 37 26.69 -14.06 -8.38
CA ASP A 37 27.36 -14.97 -9.30
C ASP A 37 28.27 -15.91 -8.50
N LEU A 38 27.81 -17.15 -8.28
CA LEU A 38 28.53 -18.12 -7.48
C LEU A 38 29.79 -18.65 -8.16
N ASP A 39 29.91 -18.53 -9.48
CA ASP A 39 31.13 -18.98 -10.17
C ASP A 39 32.24 -17.95 -9.99
N ALA A 40 31.90 -16.67 -9.95
CA ALA A 40 32.85 -15.58 -9.81
C ALA A 40 33.10 -15.13 -8.35
N GLU A 41 32.07 -15.16 -7.51
CA GLU A 41 32.07 -14.45 -6.22
C GLU A 41 32.06 -15.36 -4.99
N VAL A 42 32.09 -16.69 -5.15
CA VAL A 42 31.93 -17.63 -4.02
C VAL A 42 33.00 -17.48 -2.94
N GLU A 43 34.26 -17.22 -3.32
CA GLU A 43 35.34 -17.04 -2.35
C GLU A 43 35.20 -15.72 -1.58
N ASP A 44 34.74 -14.66 -2.25
CA ASP A 44 34.46 -13.39 -1.57
C ASP A 44 33.26 -13.53 -0.64
N TYR A 45 32.20 -14.23 -1.05
CA TYR A 45 31.06 -14.57 -0.20
C TYR A 45 31.49 -15.37 1.04
N ARG A 46 32.32 -16.41 0.86
CA ARG A 46 32.87 -17.21 1.97
C ARG A 46 33.66 -16.33 2.93
N ARG A 47 34.52 -15.45 2.40
CA ARG A 47 35.31 -14.51 3.19
C ARG A 47 34.40 -13.54 3.94
N ASP A 48 33.36 -12.99 3.31
CA ASP A 48 32.45 -12.05 3.95
C ASP A 48 31.73 -12.68 5.15
N VAL A 49 31.24 -13.91 5.00
CA VAL A 49 30.62 -14.68 6.09
C VAL A 49 31.65 -15.02 7.18
N ALA A 50 32.83 -15.50 6.82
CA ALA A 50 33.86 -15.94 7.77
C ALA A 50 34.56 -14.79 8.50
N THR A 51 34.42 -13.54 8.03
CA THR A 51 35.09 -12.37 8.64
C THR A 51 34.13 -11.42 9.36
N ALA A 52 32.83 -11.55 9.14
CA ALA A 52 31.83 -10.69 9.78
C ALA A 52 31.82 -10.84 11.31
N ASP A 53 31.73 -9.71 12.02
CA ASP A 53 31.47 -9.68 13.46
C ASP A 53 29.96 -9.83 13.73
N VAL A 54 29.13 -9.33 12.81
CA VAL A 54 27.67 -9.41 12.83
C VAL A 54 27.18 -9.86 11.47
N ILE A 55 26.23 -10.81 11.46
CA ILE A 55 25.53 -11.22 10.25
C ILE A 55 24.03 -10.98 10.44
N LEU A 56 23.43 -10.22 9.52
CA LEU A 56 21.99 -10.03 9.39
C LEU A 56 21.52 -10.84 8.18
N ALA A 57 20.76 -11.90 8.39
CA ALA A 57 20.36 -12.80 7.31
C ALA A 57 18.84 -12.98 7.23
N GLN A 58 18.29 -12.90 6.03
CA GLN A 58 16.96 -13.46 5.78
C GLN A 58 17.01 -14.99 5.83
N PRO A 59 15.93 -15.65 6.25
CA PRO A 59 15.79 -17.10 6.13
C PRO A 59 15.87 -17.52 4.66
N VAL A 60 16.91 -18.27 4.31
CA VAL A 60 17.11 -18.90 3.01
C VAL A 60 17.22 -20.40 3.23
N GLY A 61 16.33 -21.14 2.57
CA GLY A 61 16.28 -22.59 2.67
C GLY A 61 17.55 -23.26 2.11
N GLU A 62 17.79 -24.47 2.58
CA GLU A 62 18.74 -25.40 1.96
C GLU A 62 18.40 -25.60 0.48
N ASN A 63 19.42 -25.88 -0.33
CA ASN A 63 19.33 -26.07 -1.78
C ASN A 63 18.68 -24.92 -2.57
N TYR A 64 18.59 -23.70 -2.02
CA TYR A 64 18.13 -22.54 -2.78
C TYR A 64 19.06 -22.28 -3.97
N ARG A 65 18.48 -22.15 -5.18
CA ARG A 65 19.22 -22.10 -6.47
C ARG A 65 20.13 -23.32 -6.71
N GLY A 66 19.77 -24.48 -6.17
CA GLY A 66 20.52 -25.73 -6.40
C GLY A 66 21.83 -25.83 -5.60
N THR A 67 21.96 -25.05 -4.52
CA THR A 67 23.18 -25.02 -3.70
C THR A 67 22.88 -24.78 -2.23
N GLU A 68 23.75 -25.31 -1.37
CA GLU A 68 23.66 -25.12 0.08
C GLU A 68 24.32 -23.82 0.56
N ILE A 69 25.27 -23.29 -0.22
CA ILE A 69 26.14 -22.20 0.23
C ILE A 69 25.38 -20.91 0.57
N LEU A 70 24.22 -20.71 -0.05
CA LEU A 70 23.37 -19.53 0.16
C LEU A 70 22.42 -19.67 1.36
N SER A 71 22.30 -20.87 1.94
CA SER A 71 21.35 -21.13 3.03
C SER A 71 21.76 -20.44 4.32
N THR A 72 20.78 -20.08 5.14
CA THR A 72 21.07 -19.51 6.48
C THR A 72 21.77 -20.53 7.37
N GLN A 73 21.55 -21.83 7.15
CA GLN A 73 22.24 -22.90 7.87
C GLN A 73 23.73 -22.95 7.52
N TRP A 74 24.08 -22.83 6.24
CA TRP A 74 25.49 -22.75 5.83
C TRP A 74 26.17 -21.52 6.43
N ILE A 75 25.50 -20.37 6.44
CA ILE A 75 26.01 -19.15 7.09
C ILE A 75 26.31 -19.41 8.57
N ARG A 76 25.38 -20.01 9.31
CA ARG A 76 25.58 -20.34 10.74
C ARG A 76 26.77 -21.29 10.96
N ALA A 77 26.99 -22.24 10.05
CA ALA A 77 28.08 -23.21 10.16
C ALA A 77 29.46 -22.64 9.79
N ASN A 78 29.51 -21.55 9.01
CA ASN A 78 30.75 -20.98 8.46
C ASN A 78 31.07 -19.57 8.98
N ALA A 79 30.16 -18.96 9.75
CA ALA A 79 30.45 -17.74 10.49
C ALA A 79 31.50 -18.01 11.58
N ARG A 80 32.14 -16.94 12.05
CA ARG A 80 33.03 -17.03 13.21
C ARG A 80 32.26 -17.51 14.44
N SER A 81 32.90 -18.27 15.31
CA SER A 81 32.27 -18.78 16.54
C SER A 81 31.76 -17.68 17.48
N ASP A 82 32.34 -16.48 17.39
CA ASP A 82 31.98 -15.29 18.17
C ASP A 82 31.09 -14.29 17.39
N ALA A 83 30.74 -14.58 16.13
CA ALA A 83 29.90 -13.71 15.33
C ALA A 83 28.46 -13.70 15.86
N LYS A 84 27.86 -12.51 15.92
CA LYS A 84 26.45 -12.37 16.25
C LYS A 84 25.60 -12.54 14.99
N ILE A 85 24.75 -13.56 14.95
CA ILE A 85 23.87 -13.82 13.81
C ILE A 85 22.45 -13.44 14.20
N LEU A 86 21.91 -12.45 13.50
CA LEU A 86 20.54 -11.97 13.62
C LEU A 86 19.78 -12.29 12.33
N THR A 87 18.50 -12.59 12.47
CA THR A 87 17.62 -12.94 11.36
C THR A 87 16.43 -11.99 11.26
N PHE A 88 16.04 -11.66 10.03
CA PHE A 88 14.91 -10.79 9.73
C PHE A 88 14.04 -11.39 8.63
N PRO A 89 12.71 -11.20 8.67
CA PRO A 89 11.83 -11.87 7.71
C PRO A 89 12.02 -11.33 6.29
N VAL A 90 11.67 -12.16 5.31
CA VAL A 90 11.33 -11.67 3.97
C VAL A 90 10.02 -10.91 4.09
N VAL A 91 10.07 -9.59 3.88
CA VAL A 91 8.87 -8.75 3.90
C VAL A 91 8.04 -9.08 2.67
N TYR A 92 6.86 -9.66 2.88
CA TYR A 92 5.85 -9.86 1.84
C TYR A 92 4.47 -9.65 2.47
N HIS A 93 3.72 -8.67 2.00
CA HIS A 93 2.40 -8.32 2.53
C HIS A 93 1.53 -7.66 1.46
N ARG A 94 0.24 -8.05 1.38
CA ARG A 94 -0.71 -7.51 0.39
C ARG A 94 -1.89 -6.73 0.99
N GLY A 95 -1.85 -6.36 2.26
CA GLY A 95 -3.03 -5.82 2.95
C GLY A 95 -3.63 -4.59 2.27
N GLN A 96 -2.78 -3.67 1.80
CA GLN A 96 -3.21 -2.48 1.05
C GLN A 96 -3.19 -2.65 -0.47
N LEU A 97 -2.52 -3.68 -0.97
CA LEU A 97 -2.42 -4.00 -2.39
C LEU A 97 -2.94 -5.42 -2.70
N PRO A 98 -4.20 -5.79 -2.35
CA PRO A 98 -4.71 -7.14 -2.57
C PRO A 98 -4.64 -7.59 -4.03
N GLN A 99 -4.69 -6.64 -4.95
CA GLN A 99 -4.66 -6.85 -6.40
C GLN A 99 -3.27 -7.11 -6.97
N CYS A 100 -2.19 -6.89 -6.21
CA CYS A 100 -0.82 -6.88 -6.74
C CYS A 100 -0.17 -8.27 -6.60
N PHE A 101 0.35 -8.81 -7.70
CA PHE A 101 0.97 -10.15 -7.77
C PHE A 101 2.29 -10.08 -8.55
N ALA A 102 3.31 -10.81 -8.08
CA ALA A 102 4.53 -10.98 -8.85
C ALA A 102 4.35 -12.19 -9.79
N MET A 103 4.49 -11.98 -11.11
CA MET A 103 4.45 -13.07 -12.09
C MET A 103 5.80 -13.21 -12.78
N THR A 104 6.49 -14.32 -12.53
CA THR A 104 7.82 -14.56 -13.10
C THR A 104 7.79 -14.81 -14.61
N ALA A 105 6.69 -15.33 -15.14
CA ALA A 105 6.56 -15.71 -16.55
C ALA A 105 6.65 -14.53 -17.52
N TRP A 106 6.31 -13.30 -17.08
CA TRP A 106 6.24 -12.11 -17.93
C TRP A 106 7.08 -10.94 -17.44
N HIS A 107 8.08 -11.23 -16.61
CA HIS A 107 8.95 -10.22 -16.05
C HIS A 107 9.79 -9.55 -17.15
N ASN A 108 9.35 -8.38 -17.64
CA ASN A 108 10.04 -7.62 -18.70
C ASN A 108 10.66 -6.30 -18.20
N GLY A 109 11.06 -6.25 -16.92
CA GLY A 109 11.55 -5.05 -16.25
C GLY A 109 10.41 -4.13 -15.85
N ARG A 110 9.59 -3.68 -16.81
CA ARG A 110 8.46 -2.76 -16.58
C ARG A 110 7.26 -3.43 -15.89
N LEU A 111 7.04 -4.72 -16.14
CA LEU A 111 6.00 -5.55 -15.49
C LEU A 111 6.63 -6.54 -14.51
N ALA A 112 7.24 -6.05 -13.43
CA ALA A 112 7.65 -6.91 -12.32
C ALA A 112 6.43 -7.38 -11.49
N TYR A 113 5.37 -6.58 -11.48
CA TYR A 113 4.12 -6.84 -10.77
C TYR A 113 2.92 -6.66 -11.69
N HIS A 114 1.90 -7.47 -11.47
CA HIS A 114 0.66 -7.49 -12.23
C HIS A 114 -0.52 -7.19 -11.31
N ASP A 115 -1.50 -6.48 -11.85
CA ASP A 115 -2.80 -6.31 -11.24
C ASP A 115 -3.72 -7.46 -11.70
N ALA A 116 -4.16 -8.29 -10.75
CA ALA A 116 -5.02 -9.44 -11.06
C ALA A 116 -6.33 -9.04 -11.75
N HIS A 117 -6.88 -7.86 -11.43
CA HIS A 117 -8.11 -7.38 -12.05
C HIS A 117 -7.85 -6.81 -13.44
N ALA A 118 -6.68 -6.21 -13.69
CA ALA A 118 -6.29 -5.82 -15.05
C ALA A 118 -6.22 -7.04 -15.98
N LEU A 119 -5.65 -8.15 -15.49
CA LEU A 119 -5.63 -9.43 -16.19
C LEU A 119 -7.05 -9.96 -16.46
N ASP A 120 -7.93 -10.00 -15.45
CA ASP A 120 -9.34 -10.43 -15.62
C ASP A 120 -10.08 -9.56 -16.64
N TYR A 121 -9.90 -8.23 -16.60
CA TYR A 121 -10.52 -7.29 -17.53
C TYR A 121 -10.07 -7.55 -18.96
N PHE A 122 -8.75 -7.68 -19.17
CA PHE A 122 -8.20 -7.97 -20.49
C PHE A 122 -8.75 -9.29 -21.05
N LEU A 123 -8.77 -10.36 -20.25
CA LEU A 123 -9.28 -11.67 -20.68
C LEU A 123 -10.78 -11.67 -20.98
N ARG A 124 -11.54 -10.72 -20.42
CA ARG A 124 -12.96 -10.50 -20.70
C ARG A 124 -13.21 -9.54 -21.87
N GLY A 125 -12.17 -9.11 -22.57
CA GLY A 125 -12.27 -8.19 -23.71
C GLY A 125 -12.62 -6.76 -23.32
N LYS A 126 -12.35 -6.36 -22.07
CA LYS A 126 -12.50 -4.96 -21.63
C LYS A 126 -11.25 -4.14 -21.97
N GLU A 127 -11.41 -2.84 -22.06
CA GLU A 127 -10.31 -1.90 -22.31
C GLU A 127 -9.71 -1.32 -21.02
N ALA A 128 -8.47 -0.84 -21.10
CA ALA A 128 -7.74 -0.28 -19.96
C ALA A 128 -8.47 0.89 -19.30
N ASP A 129 -9.11 1.75 -20.09
CA ASP A 129 -9.84 2.91 -19.57
C ASP A 129 -11.02 2.48 -18.70
N GLN A 130 -11.75 1.45 -19.12
CA GLN A 130 -12.84 0.88 -18.33
C GLN A 130 -12.32 0.23 -17.05
N PHE A 131 -11.18 -0.45 -17.10
CA PHE A 131 -10.53 -0.99 -15.91
C PHE A 131 -10.20 0.11 -14.89
N VAL A 132 -9.59 1.20 -15.34
CA VAL A 132 -9.22 2.32 -14.47
C VAL A 132 -10.47 2.98 -13.88
N ASP A 133 -11.52 3.20 -14.68
CA ASP A 133 -12.77 3.80 -14.21
C ASP A 133 -13.44 2.92 -13.15
N ASP A 134 -13.65 1.63 -13.45
CA ASP A 134 -14.33 0.70 -12.55
C ASP A 134 -13.58 0.56 -11.21
N THR A 135 -12.24 0.47 -11.25
CA THR A 135 -11.41 0.30 -10.04
C THR A 135 -11.20 1.57 -9.24
N SER A 136 -11.59 2.73 -9.78
CA SER A 136 -11.52 4.03 -9.09
C SER A 136 -12.78 4.30 -8.24
N THR A 137 -13.76 3.40 -8.27
CA THR A 137 -15.00 3.48 -7.48
C THR A 137 -14.77 3.13 -6.02
N SER A 138 -15.59 3.70 -5.14
CA SER A 138 -15.48 3.53 -3.68
C SER A 138 -15.87 2.14 -3.16
N ASP A 139 -16.45 1.33 -4.05
CA ASP A 139 -17.01 0.03 -3.78
C ASP A 139 -16.46 -1.07 -4.70
N PHE A 140 -15.34 -0.80 -5.40
CA PHE A 140 -14.77 -1.78 -6.32
C PHE A 140 -14.41 -3.12 -5.63
N LEU A 141 -13.73 -3.07 -4.47
CA LEU A 141 -13.47 -4.24 -3.66
C LEU A 141 -14.46 -4.32 -2.49
N PRO A 142 -15.15 -5.47 -2.34
CA PRO A 142 -15.87 -5.82 -1.12
C PRO A 142 -15.03 -5.64 0.14
N ALA A 143 -15.55 -4.94 1.15
CA ALA A 143 -14.81 -4.70 2.40
C ALA A 143 -14.45 -6.03 3.10
N GLY A 144 -15.36 -7.01 3.06
CA GLY A 144 -15.09 -8.35 3.60
C GLY A 144 -13.92 -9.07 2.92
N LEU A 145 -13.75 -8.87 1.60
CA LEU A 145 -12.59 -9.42 0.88
C LEU A 145 -11.30 -8.72 1.32
N VAL A 146 -11.30 -7.39 1.42
CA VAL A 146 -10.12 -6.62 1.85
C VAL A 146 -9.66 -7.08 3.25
N HIS A 147 -10.58 -7.21 4.20
CA HIS A 147 -10.24 -7.70 5.55
C HIS A 147 -9.76 -9.15 5.56
N ALA A 148 -10.32 -10.01 4.71
CA ALA A 148 -9.86 -11.40 4.58
C ALA A 148 -8.42 -11.47 4.03
N GLU A 149 -8.11 -10.72 2.96
CA GLU A 149 -6.77 -10.65 2.39
C GLU A 149 -5.76 -10.06 3.38
N LEU A 150 -6.12 -8.98 4.08
CA LEU A 150 -5.31 -8.41 5.15
C LEU A 150 -5.00 -9.45 6.25
N SER A 151 -6.01 -10.18 6.70
CA SER A 151 -5.85 -11.18 7.75
C SER A 151 -4.94 -12.32 7.28
N GLN A 152 -5.18 -12.85 6.08
CA GLN A 152 -4.40 -13.94 5.52
C GLN A 152 -2.93 -13.56 5.34
N THR A 153 -2.64 -12.39 4.74
CA THR A 153 -1.26 -11.98 4.47
C THR A 153 -0.51 -11.55 5.74
N THR A 154 -1.22 -11.04 6.76
CA THR A 154 -0.63 -10.75 8.08
C THR A 154 -0.27 -12.04 8.80
N LEU A 155 -1.19 -13.02 8.84
CA LEU A 155 -0.94 -14.33 9.47
C LEU A 155 0.20 -15.08 8.79
N GLU A 156 0.31 -15.03 7.46
CA GLU A 156 1.42 -15.66 6.75
C GLU A 156 2.78 -15.00 7.06
N LEU A 157 2.81 -13.66 7.16
CA LEU A 157 4.02 -12.95 7.58
C LEU A 157 4.43 -13.33 9.01
N MET A 158 3.49 -13.30 9.96
CA MET A 158 3.71 -13.72 11.35
C MET A 158 4.16 -15.19 11.43
N ARG A 159 3.57 -16.08 10.62
CA ARG A 159 3.96 -17.48 10.54
C ARG A 159 5.41 -17.62 10.08
N ARG A 160 5.86 -16.86 9.07
CA ARG A 160 7.26 -16.87 8.61
C ARG A 160 8.22 -16.38 9.68
N GLU A 161 7.89 -15.27 10.34
CA GLU A 161 8.68 -14.73 11.45
C GLU A 161 8.80 -15.72 12.61
N HIS A 162 7.70 -16.42 12.95
CA HIS A 162 7.71 -17.45 13.98
C HIS A 162 8.49 -18.70 13.55
N ALA A 163 8.20 -19.25 12.37
CA ALA A 163 8.81 -20.48 11.88
C ALA A 163 10.33 -20.36 11.69
N ALA A 164 10.81 -19.19 11.26
CA ALA A 164 12.24 -18.93 11.14
C ALA A 164 12.88 -18.38 12.43
N ALA A 165 12.10 -18.26 13.52
CA ALA A 165 12.51 -17.66 14.78
C ALA A 165 13.23 -16.31 14.59
N THR A 166 12.67 -15.43 13.77
CA THR A 166 13.34 -14.17 13.40
C THR A 166 13.57 -13.30 14.62
N ASP A 167 14.78 -12.74 14.69
CA ASP A 167 15.22 -11.81 15.75
C ASP A 167 14.59 -10.44 15.60
N LEU A 168 14.33 -10.03 14.35
CA LEU A 168 13.64 -8.80 13.97
C LEU A 168 12.23 -9.12 13.46
N ARG A 169 11.28 -8.21 13.67
CA ARG A 169 9.85 -8.38 13.34
C ARG A 169 9.35 -7.18 12.54
N VAL A 170 8.61 -7.45 11.47
CA VAL A 170 8.05 -6.43 10.56
C VAL A 170 6.52 -6.45 10.53
N SER A 171 5.89 -7.54 10.97
CA SER A 171 4.43 -7.68 11.02
C SER A 171 3.78 -6.57 11.86
N GLU A 172 4.32 -6.26 13.04
CA GLU A 172 3.83 -5.20 13.93
C GLU A 172 4.07 -3.80 13.34
N ILE A 173 5.23 -3.58 12.70
CA ILE A 173 5.55 -2.33 12.00
C ILE A 173 4.49 -2.05 10.94
N ILE A 174 4.24 -3.01 10.04
CA ILE A 174 3.25 -2.87 8.97
C ILE A 174 1.86 -2.63 9.58
N ALA A 175 1.45 -3.44 10.55
CA ALA A 175 0.13 -3.34 11.17
C ALA A 175 -0.14 -1.94 11.75
N GLY A 176 0.86 -1.33 12.40
CA GLY A 176 0.74 0.02 12.97
C GLY A 176 0.58 1.15 11.95
N ARG A 177 0.84 0.89 10.67
CA ARG A 177 0.91 1.91 9.60
C ARG A 177 -0.19 1.78 8.55
N LEU A 178 -0.86 0.63 8.47
CA LEU A 178 -1.88 0.31 7.45
C LEU A 178 -3.04 1.31 7.35
N THR A 179 -3.28 2.13 8.36
CA THR A 179 -4.35 3.13 8.36
C THR A 179 -3.87 4.56 8.13
N THR A 180 -2.56 4.80 8.09
CA THR A 180 -2.01 6.17 8.07
C THR A 180 -1.07 6.45 6.90
N GLU A 181 -0.43 5.43 6.35
CA GLU A 181 0.45 5.52 5.20
C GLU A 181 0.45 4.21 4.40
N GLN A 182 1.15 4.20 3.27
CA GLN A 182 1.41 3.00 2.49
C GLN A 182 2.72 2.34 2.94
N PRO A 183 2.72 1.24 3.75
CA PRO A 183 3.96 0.70 4.31
C PRO A 183 4.80 -0.07 3.28
N LEU A 184 4.23 -0.46 2.14
CA LEU A 184 4.96 -1.10 1.04
C LEU A 184 4.59 -0.47 -0.32
N HIS A 185 5.60 -0.22 -1.14
CA HIS A 185 5.46 0.23 -2.54
C HIS A 185 4.84 -0.85 -3.45
N THR A 186 5.18 -2.10 -3.18
CA THR A 186 4.68 -3.32 -3.85
C THR A 186 4.36 -4.38 -2.80
N VAL A 187 4.14 -5.64 -3.18
CA VAL A 187 3.91 -6.72 -2.20
C VAL A 187 5.14 -7.06 -1.35
N ASN A 188 6.35 -6.73 -1.78
CA ASN A 188 7.62 -7.12 -1.13
C ASN A 188 8.66 -5.99 -1.08
N HIS A 189 8.30 -4.78 -1.49
CA HIS A 189 9.15 -3.60 -1.41
C HIS A 189 8.65 -2.69 -0.28
N PRO A 190 9.09 -2.91 0.97
CA PRO A 190 8.78 -2.01 2.07
C PRO A 190 9.30 -0.59 1.80
N THR A 191 8.59 0.40 2.31
CA THR A 191 9.03 1.79 2.30
C THR A 191 10.27 2.00 3.15
N ARG A 192 11.00 3.10 2.90
CA ARG A 192 12.10 3.53 3.76
C ARG A 192 11.69 3.58 5.23
N SER A 193 10.52 4.12 5.55
CA SER A 193 10.09 4.26 6.93
C SER A 193 9.90 2.90 7.62
N VAL A 194 9.42 1.86 6.93
CA VAL A 194 9.38 0.47 7.46
C VAL A 194 10.79 -0.08 7.64
N MET A 195 11.67 0.15 6.68
CA MET A 195 13.06 -0.32 6.73
C MET A 195 13.88 0.39 7.82
N CYS A 196 13.62 1.66 8.12
CA CYS A 196 14.23 2.39 9.23
C CYS A 196 13.88 1.75 10.58
N GLU A 197 12.60 1.43 10.82
CA GLU A 197 12.20 0.74 12.05
C GLU A 197 12.83 -0.66 12.16
N LEU A 198 12.97 -1.39 11.04
CA LEU A 198 13.67 -2.67 11.03
C LEU A 198 15.18 -2.51 11.32
N ALA A 199 15.81 -1.46 10.78
CA ALA A 199 17.20 -1.12 11.06
C ALA A 199 17.40 -0.72 12.53
N ASP A 200 16.46 0.04 13.12
CA ASP A 200 16.49 0.41 14.53
C ASP A 200 16.37 -0.82 15.44
N GLN A 201 15.51 -1.80 15.12
CA GLN A 201 15.49 -3.08 15.84
C GLN A 201 16.84 -3.80 15.76
N ALA A 202 17.51 -3.78 14.60
CA ALA A 202 18.85 -4.35 14.46
C ALA A 202 19.86 -3.61 15.35
N LEU A 203 19.87 -2.28 15.32
CA LEU A 203 20.76 -1.45 16.15
C LEU A 203 20.53 -1.69 17.64
N ASP A 204 19.28 -1.81 18.07
CA ASP A 204 18.93 -2.16 19.46
C ASP A 204 19.46 -3.53 19.85
N LYS A 205 19.31 -4.54 18.98
CA LYS A 205 19.93 -5.86 19.20
C LYS A 205 21.45 -5.78 19.22
N LEU A 206 22.07 -4.83 18.53
CA LEU A 206 23.51 -4.60 18.55
C LEU A 206 23.95 -3.67 19.70
N GLU A 207 23.03 -3.27 20.58
CA GLU A 207 23.28 -2.36 21.72
C GLU A 207 23.89 -1.02 21.26
N ARG A 208 23.43 -0.55 20.11
CA ARG A 208 23.90 0.68 19.46
C ARG A 208 22.94 1.84 19.68
N PRO A 209 23.42 3.01 20.11
CA PRO A 209 22.57 4.18 20.34
C PRO A 209 22.17 4.91 19.05
N GLU A 210 22.82 4.64 17.92
CA GLU A 210 22.49 5.25 16.64
C GLU A 210 21.08 4.86 16.15
N ARG A 211 20.52 5.66 15.24
CA ARG A 211 19.19 5.41 14.65
C ARG A 211 19.22 5.69 13.15
N ALA A 212 18.45 4.90 12.41
CA ALA A 212 18.24 5.14 10.99
C ALA A 212 17.44 6.44 10.79
N ARG A 213 17.81 7.23 9.78
CA ARG A 213 17.13 8.50 9.48
C ARG A 213 15.97 8.26 8.53
N LEU A 214 14.81 8.83 8.85
CA LEU A 214 13.64 8.77 7.96
C LEU A 214 13.88 9.55 6.68
N GLU A 215 14.63 10.65 6.75
CA GLU A 215 15.07 11.39 5.57
C GLU A 215 16.07 10.56 4.75
N GLY A 216 15.99 10.66 3.43
CA GLY A 216 16.94 10.01 2.52
C GLY A 216 16.27 9.38 1.30
N VAL A 217 17.05 8.65 0.53
CA VAL A 217 16.57 7.92 -0.65
C VAL A 217 15.79 6.68 -0.19
N ASP A 218 14.64 6.46 -0.81
CA ASP A 218 13.92 5.20 -0.67
C ASP A 218 14.43 4.22 -1.75
N MET A 219 15.09 3.15 -1.31
CA MET A 219 15.86 2.28 -2.22
C MET A 219 15.01 1.23 -2.93
N LEU A 220 13.78 0.97 -2.45
CA LEU A 220 12.89 -0.08 -2.98
C LEU A 220 11.71 0.52 -3.76
N ASP A 221 11.90 1.75 -4.20
CA ASP A 221 10.86 2.67 -4.61
C ASP A 221 10.69 2.73 -6.15
N GLY A 222 11.52 1.96 -6.86
CA GLY A 222 11.54 1.86 -8.32
C GLY A 222 10.24 1.36 -8.95
N PHE A 223 9.34 0.77 -8.17
CA PHE A 223 7.96 0.54 -8.59
C PHE A 223 7.02 0.80 -7.42
N VAL A 224 6.06 1.72 -7.59
CA VAL A 224 5.03 2.02 -6.59
C VAL A 224 3.66 1.80 -7.22
N MET A 225 2.96 0.78 -6.74
CA MET A 225 1.59 0.49 -7.12
C MET A 225 0.63 1.29 -6.23
N PRO A 226 -0.31 2.05 -6.80
CA PRO A 226 -1.34 2.71 -6.02
C PRO A 226 -2.34 1.68 -5.47
N PRO A 227 -2.77 1.80 -4.20
CA PRO A 227 -3.86 1.01 -3.68
C PRO A 227 -5.18 1.45 -4.33
N TYR A 228 -6.18 0.57 -4.30
CA TYR A 228 -7.52 0.97 -4.72
C TYR A 228 -8.19 1.84 -3.66
N LEU A 229 -9.02 2.78 -4.12
CA LEU A 229 -9.85 3.61 -3.24
C LEU A 229 -10.68 2.74 -2.28
N SER A 230 -11.35 1.72 -2.81
CA SER A 230 -12.14 0.76 -2.03
C SER A 230 -11.32 0.03 -0.95
N THR A 231 -10.06 -0.33 -1.22
CA THR A 231 -9.15 -0.91 -0.22
C THR A 231 -8.90 0.06 0.93
N LEU A 232 -8.47 1.28 0.62
CA LEU A 232 -8.18 2.29 1.65
C LEU A 232 -9.42 2.61 2.50
N LEU A 233 -10.60 2.66 1.86
CA LEU A 233 -11.84 2.92 2.57
C LEU A 233 -12.21 1.78 3.52
N ALA A 234 -12.08 0.53 3.06
CA ALA A 234 -12.33 -0.66 3.89
C ALA A 234 -11.36 -0.74 5.08
N LEU A 235 -10.09 -0.36 4.88
CA LEU A 235 -9.09 -0.32 5.96
C LEU A 235 -9.27 0.86 6.93
N GLY A 236 -10.15 1.83 6.63
CA GLY A 236 -10.28 3.04 7.45
C GLY A 236 -9.04 3.94 7.38
N HIS A 237 -8.37 3.97 6.23
CA HIS A 237 -7.18 4.79 6.01
C HIS A 237 -7.50 6.29 6.21
N THR A 238 -6.53 7.12 6.62
CA THR A 238 -6.72 8.57 6.83
C THR A 238 -6.59 9.39 5.54
N GLY A 239 -6.00 8.78 4.51
CA GLY A 239 -5.74 9.38 3.19
C GLY A 239 -4.39 10.09 3.10
N ALA A 240 -3.65 10.19 4.20
CA ALA A 240 -2.35 10.84 4.19
C ALA A 240 -1.31 10.01 3.41
N GLY A 241 -0.56 10.66 2.51
CA GLY A 241 0.61 10.06 1.85
C GLY A 241 0.30 8.96 0.84
N VAL A 242 -0.92 8.90 0.30
CA VAL A 242 -1.30 7.90 -0.71
C VAL A 242 -1.64 8.58 -2.02
N TRP A 243 -1.14 8.00 -3.11
CA TRP A 243 -1.38 8.48 -4.47
C TRP A 243 -2.27 7.46 -5.17
N LEU A 244 -3.52 7.83 -5.47
CA LEU A 244 -4.51 6.90 -6.04
C LEU A 244 -4.45 6.83 -7.58
N ASP A 245 -4.07 7.94 -8.20
CA ASP A 245 -4.13 8.12 -9.67
C ASP A 245 -2.75 8.10 -10.32
N GLU A 246 -1.71 7.78 -9.57
CA GLU A 246 -0.32 7.81 -10.02
C GLU A 246 0.36 6.47 -9.79
N VAL A 247 1.14 6.04 -10.77
CA VAL A 247 2.02 4.88 -10.68
C VAL A 247 3.43 5.42 -10.83
N ARG A 248 4.35 4.95 -9.96
CA ARG A 248 5.76 5.29 -10.10
C ARG A 248 6.54 4.11 -10.64
N VAL A 249 7.31 4.33 -11.70
CA VAL A 249 8.16 3.31 -12.35
C VAL A 249 9.51 3.93 -12.68
N ASP A 250 10.60 3.39 -12.14
CA ASP A 250 11.99 3.82 -12.34
C ASP A 250 12.18 5.34 -12.18
N GLY A 251 11.61 5.89 -11.09
CA GLY A 251 11.66 7.33 -10.78
C GLY A 251 10.75 8.23 -11.61
N ARG A 252 9.97 7.67 -12.55
CA ARG A 252 8.97 8.41 -13.33
C ARG A 252 7.60 8.28 -12.70
N ILE A 253 6.85 9.37 -12.67
CA ILE A 253 5.45 9.39 -12.26
C ILE A 253 4.60 9.40 -13.52
N GLU A 254 3.68 8.44 -13.61
CA GLU A 254 2.75 8.29 -14.73
C GLU A 254 1.32 8.27 -14.19
N THR A 255 0.36 8.73 -14.98
CA THR A 255 -1.05 8.55 -14.60
C THR A 255 -1.39 7.06 -14.62
N ARG A 256 -2.23 6.62 -13.68
CA ARG A 256 -2.73 5.24 -13.63
C ARG A 256 -3.36 4.82 -14.96
N ARG A 257 -4.02 5.76 -15.65
CA ARG A 257 -4.62 5.53 -16.97
C ARG A 257 -3.57 5.24 -18.03
N ASP A 258 -2.53 6.05 -18.14
CA ASP A 258 -1.50 5.86 -19.16
C ASP A 258 -0.69 4.59 -18.89
N PHE A 259 -0.36 4.33 -17.62
CA PHE A 259 0.28 3.08 -17.21
C PHE A 259 -0.53 1.87 -17.65
N PHE A 260 -1.82 1.78 -17.28
CA PHE A 260 -2.63 0.60 -17.61
C PHE A 260 -2.97 0.48 -19.10
N ARG A 261 -3.00 1.58 -19.87
CA ARG A 261 -3.08 1.51 -21.34
C ARG A 261 -1.87 0.79 -21.93
N GLU A 262 -0.68 1.08 -21.41
CA GLU A 262 0.54 0.38 -21.84
C GLU A 262 0.56 -1.07 -21.36
N VAL A 263 0.17 -1.35 -20.11
CA VAL A 263 0.04 -2.72 -19.62
C VAL A 263 -0.90 -3.55 -20.51
N PHE A 264 -2.06 -3.01 -20.88
CA PHE A 264 -3.00 -3.68 -21.78
C PHE A 264 -2.42 -3.83 -23.20
N ALA A 265 -1.62 -2.88 -23.69
CA ALA A 265 -0.91 -3.02 -24.96
C ALA A 265 0.09 -4.18 -24.91
N ILE A 266 0.79 -4.37 -23.79
CA ILE A 266 1.66 -5.52 -23.56
C ILE A 266 0.84 -6.81 -23.57
N TYR A 267 -0.29 -6.87 -22.86
CA TYR A 267 -1.18 -8.04 -22.88
C TYR A 267 -1.70 -8.37 -24.29
N LYS A 268 -2.07 -7.34 -25.08
CA LYS A 268 -2.43 -7.49 -26.50
C LYS A 268 -1.28 -8.07 -27.31
N SER A 269 -0.04 -7.66 -27.06
CA SER A 269 1.15 -8.17 -27.76
C SER A 269 1.49 -9.63 -27.42
N LEU A 270 1.22 -10.06 -26.18
CA LEU A 270 1.37 -11.45 -25.76
C LEU A 270 0.28 -12.35 -26.36
N GLY A 271 -0.91 -11.78 -26.56
CA GLY A 271 -2.09 -12.50 -27.04
C GLY A 271 -2.93 -13.08 -25.89
N PRO A 272 -4.27 -13.12 -26.05
CA PRO A 272 -5.18 -13.53 -24.98
C PRO A 272 -4.99 -14.98 -24.51
N GLU A 273 -4.58 -15.89 -25.40
CA GLU A 273 -4.31 -17.29 -25.04
C GLU A 273 -3.07 -17.42 -24.14
N ALA A 274 -2.01 -16.68 -24.43
CA ALA A 274 -0.81 -16.65 -23.60
C ALA A 274 -1.13 -16.07 -22.22
N VAL A 275 -1.87 -14.95 -22.17
CA VAL A 275 -2.30 -14.33 -20.91
C VAL A 275 -3.21 -15.28 -20.12
N ALA A 276 -4.17 -15.94 -20.77
CA ALA A 276 -5.05 -16.91 -20.12
C ALA A 276 -4.25 -18.08 -19.53
N THR A 277 -3.26 -18.59 -20.28
CA THR A 277 -2.38 -19.67 -19.83
C THR A 277 -1.56 -19.25 -18.61
N GLY A 278 -0.94 -18.06 -18.64
CA GLY A 278 -0.16 -17.57 -17.50
C GLY A 278 -1.01 -17.32 -16.25
N VAL A 279 -2.22 -16.79 -16.42
CA VAL A 279 -3.18 -16.69 -15.30
C VAL A 279 -3.57 -18.08 -14.80
N ALA A 280 -3.89 -19.03 -15.69
CA ALA A 280 -4.36 -20.37 -15.32
C ALA A 280 -3.32 -21.19 -14.53
N VAL A 281 -2.03 -21.00 -14.78
CA VAL A 281 -0.96 -21.69 -14.03
C VAL A 281 -0.60 -21.00 -12.71
N ASP A 282 -0.98 -19.74 -12.53
CA ASP A 282 -0.80 -19.01 -11.28
C ASP A 282 -1.98 -19.30 -10.32
N LEU A 283 -1.76 -20.27 -9.42
CA LEU A 283 -2.76 -20.70 -8.46
C LEU A 283 -3.19 -19.58 -7.50
N GLU A 284 -2.32 -18.62 -7.22
CA GLU A 284 -2.59 -17.56 -6.26
C GLU A 284 -3.52 -16.51 -6.87
N ILE A 285 -3.24 -16.09 -8.12
CA ILE A 285 -4.10 -15.17 -8.87
C ILE A 285 -5.49 -15.78 -9.07
N ASN A 286 -5.58 -17.05 -9.49
CA ASN A 286 -6.88 -17.70 -9.68
C ASN A 286 -7.68 -17.78 -8.38
N ALA A 287 -7.05 -18.22 -7.30
CA ALA A 287 -7.71 -18.32 -6.00
C ALA A 287 -8.21 -16.95 -5.52
N TYR A 288 -7.44 -15.88 -5.75
CA TYR A 288 -7.83 -14.52 -5.45
C TYR A 288 -9.03 -14.05 -6.30
N LEU A 289 -8.95 -14.18 -7.62
CA LEU A 289 -10.03 -13.77 -8.53
C LEU A 289 -11.33 -14.51 -8.25
N ASP A 290 -11.25 -15.79 -7.87
CA ASP A 290 -12.43 -16.56 -7.48
C ASP A 290 -13.04 -16.06 -6.16
N ARG A 291 -12.23 -15.71 -5.16
CA ARG A 291 -12.72 -15.06 -3.94
C ARG A 291 -13.38 -13.73 -4.25
N TYR A 292 -12.78 -12.93 -5.13
CA TYR A 292 -13.33 -11.65 -5.58
C TYR A 292 -14.69 -11.80 -6.25
N ARG A 293 -14.80 -12.69 -7.25
CA ARG A 293 -16.06 -12.96 -7.97
C ARG A 293 -17.17 -13.43 -7.02
N ARG A 294 -16.85 -14.30 -6.06
CA ARG A 294 -17.81 -14.75 -5.04
C ARG A 294 -18.24 -13.62 -4.10
N ALA A 295 -17.30 -12.81 -3.63
CA ALA A 295 -17.61 -11.69 -2.74
C ALA A 295 -18.52 -10.66 -3.43
N ARG A 296 -18.23 -10.33 -4.70
CA ARG A 296 -19.07 -9.44 -5.52
C ARG A 296 -20.47 -9.97 -5.80
N ALA A 297 -20.66 -11.29 -5.86
CA ALA A 297 -21.99 -11.88 -6.09
C ALA A 297 -22.93 -11.77 -4.88
N VAL A 298 -22.40 -11.56 -3.68
CA VAL A 298 -23.16 -11.53 -2.42
C VAL A 298 -23.46 -10.10 -1.96
N GLU A 299 -22.60 -9.14 -2.30
CA GLU A 299 -22.69 -7.78 -1.80
C GLU A 299 -23.39 -6.85 -2.81
N VAL A 300 -24.53 -6.28 -2.42
CA VAL A 300 -25.12 -5.15 -3.15
C VAL A 300 -24.36 -3.90 -2.70
N THR A 301 -23.37 -3.50 -3.48
CA THR A 301 -22.60 -2.29 -3.20
C THR A 301 -23.19 -1.08 -3.94
N HIS A 302 -23.08 0.09 -3.34
CA HIS A 302 -23.47 1.36 -3.94
C HIS A 302 -22.25 2.27 -3.95
N ASP A 303 -21.81 2.70 -5.13
CA ASP A 303 -20.70 3.64 -5.26
C ASP A 303 -21.12 5.02 -4.76
N GLU A 304 -20.47 5.49 -3.69
CA GLU A 304 -20.74 6.78 -3.07
C GLU A 304 -19.84 7.89 -3.65
N ARG A 305 -18.85 7.57 -4.51
CA ARG A 305 -17.96 8.56 -5.12
C ARG A 305 -18.71 9.61 -5.96
N PRO A 306 -19.68 9.25 -6.83
CA PRO A 306 -20.45 10.22 -7.61
C PRO A 306 -21.21 11.22 -6.73
N LEU A 307 -21.66 10.81 -5.54
CA LEU A 307 -22.28 11.73 -4.58
C LEU A 307 -21.27 12.79 -4.12
N ILE A 308 -20.05 12.41 -3.77
CA ILE A 308 -19.02 13.36 -3.34
C ILE A 308 -18.60 14.30 -4.47
N GLU A 309 -18.37 13.77 -5.67
CA GLU A 309 -18.05 14.58 -6.85
C GLU A 309 -19.17 15.56 -7.19
N ALA A 310 -20.43 15.13 -7.07
CA ALA A 310 -21.58 16.00 -7.23
C ALA A 310 -21.61 17.11 -6.17
N LEU A 311 -21.27 16.82 -4.91
CA LEU A 311 -21.18 17.83 -3.86
C LEU A 311 -20.11 18.89 -4.19
N TYR A 312 -18.92 18.50 -4.65
CA TYR A 312 -17.90 19.45 -5.11
C TYR A 312 -18.36 20.31 -6.28
N LYS A 313 -18.97 19.69 -7.29
CA LYS A 313 -19.48 20.41 -8.46
C LYS A 313 -20.56 21.42 -8.07
N VAL A 314 -21.46 21.03 -7.17
CA VAL A 314 -22.60 21.86 -6.74
C VAL A 314 -22.16 22.98 -5.80
N PHE A 315 -21.42 22.64 -4.74
CA PHE A 315 -21.05 23.59 -3.68
C PHE A 315 -19.82 24.43 -4.09
N ASN A 316 -18.81 23.83 -4.71
CA ASN A 316 -17.52 24.48 -4.95
C ASN A 316 -17.23 24.77 -6.44
N ASN A 317 -18.11 24.37 -7.37
CA ASN A 317 -17.97 24.59 -8.81
C ASN A 317 -16.64 24.10 -9.41
N ARG A 318 -16.14 22.97 -8.91
CA ARG A 318 -14.97 22.28 -9.47
C ARG A 318 -15.07 20.77 -9.25
N SER A 319 -14.17 20.03 -9.88
CA SER A 319 -13.95 18.62 -9.55
C SER A 319 -13.04 18.50 -8.32
N PRO A 320 -13.28 17.51 -7.44
CA PRO A 320 -12.38 17.21 -6.35
C PRO A 320 -11.09 16.55 -6.82
N SER A 321 -10.04 16.64 -6.03
CA SER A 321 -8.92 15.72 -6.09
C SER A 321 -9.29 14.36 -5.48
N SER A 322 -8.49 13.33 -5.74
CA SER A 322 -8.73 12.00 -5.15
C SER A 322 -8.61 11.97 -3.62
N ASP A 323 -7.72 12.79 -3.05
CA ASP A 323 -7.58 12.95 -1.59
C ASP A 323 -8.86 13.54 -0.97
N GLU A 324 -9.48 14.50 -1.66
CA GLU A 324 -10.73 15.12 -1.23
C GLU A 324 -11.90 14.13 -1.30
N VAL A 325 -12.01 13.38 -2.41
CA VAL A 325 -13.00 12.30 -2.54
C VAL A 325 -12.84 11.32 -1.39
N PHE A 326 -11.62 10.85 -1.16
CA PHE A 326 -11.30 9.92 -0.09
C PHE A 326 -11.73 10.45 1.29
N HIS A 327 -11.33 11.70 1.61
CA HIS A 327 -11.63 12.34 2.89
C HIS A 327 -13.14 12.43 3.17
N HIS A 328 -13.92 12.82 2.17
CA HIS A 328 -15.36 12.97 2.35
C HIS A 328 -16.11 11.64 2.34
N LEU A 329 -15.63 10.61 1.65
CA LEU A 329 -16.17 9.26 1.76
C LEU A 329 -15.96 8.67 3.16
N GLN A 330 -14.78 8.88 3.76
CA GLN A 330 -14.55 8.51 5.16
C GLN A 330 -15.51 9.23 6.10
N THR A 331 -15.67 10.55 5.90
CA THR A 331 -16.62 11.35 6.68
C THR A 331 -18.06 10.86 6.52
N LEU A 332 -18.46 10.51 5.29
CA LEU A 332 -19.79 9.97 4.97
C LEU A 332 -20.06 8.68 5.74
N ARG A 333 -19.13 7.72 5.68
CA ARG A 333 -19.29 6.41 6.32
C ARG A 333 -19.28 6.51 7.85
N ARG A 334 -18.44 7.40 8.39
CA ARG A 334 -18.22 7.51 9.84
C ARG A 334 -19.25 8.39 10.55
N HIS A 335 -19.72 9.44 9.88
CA HIS A 335 -20.55 10.48 10.49
C HIS A 335 -21.90 10.69 9.80
N GLY A 336 -22.09 10.11 8.61
CA GLY A 336 -23.31 10.26 7.82
C GLY A 336 -23.28 11.48 6.88
N PRO A 337 -24.24 11.54 5.93
CA PRO A 337 -24.29 12.57 4.89
C PRO A 337 -24.50 13.98 5.44
N GLU A 338 -25.15 14.12 6.60
CA GLU A 338 -25.41 15.42 7.22
C GLU A 338 -24.11 16.16 7.56
N VAL A 339 -23.11 15.42 8.06
CA VAL A 339 -21.81 15.99 8.45
C VAL A 339 -21.00 16.35 7.21
N VAL A 340 -21.00 15.52 6.17
CA VAL A 340 -20.31 15.82 4.90
C VAL A 340 -20.80 17.13 4.30
N ILE A 341 -22.12 17.30 4.19
CA ILE A 341 -22.71 18.52 3.63
C ILE A 341 -22.41 19.74 4.50
N ALA A 342 -22.43 19.59 5.84
CA ALA A 342 -22.03 20.66 6.73
C ALA A 342 -20.57 21.09 6.51
N VAL A 343 -19.66 20.17 6.19
CA VAL A 343 -18.27 20.52 5.84
C VAL A 343 -18.22 21.38 4.57
N PHE A 344 -18.97 21.02 3.52
CA PHE A 344 -19.00 21.82 2.28
C PHE A 344 -19.51 23.23 2.53
N VAL A 345 -20.67 23.37 3.18
CA VAL A 345 -21.33 24.67 3.39
C VAL A 345 -20.53 25.59 4.31
N ASN A 346 -19.74 25.04 5.23
CA ASN A 346 -18.89 25.83 6.13
C ASN A 346 -17.45 26.02 5.61
N SER A 347 -17.14 25.57 4.40
CA SER A 347 -15.79 25.71 3.84
C SER A 347 -15.51 27.14 3.38
N ALA A 348 -14.26 27.58 3.54
CA ALA A 348 -13.81 28.87 2.99
C ALA A 348 -13.97 28.93 1.46
N GLU A 349 -13.82 27.78 0.80
CA GLU A 349 -14.02 27.63 -0.63
C GLU A 349 -15.47 27.91 -1.04
N PHE A 350 -16.45 27.35 -0.33
CA PHE A 350 -17.86 27.63 -0.58
C PHE A 350 -18.17 29.14 -0.48
N ALA A 351 -17.62 29.81 0.54
CA ALA A 351 -17.74 31.26 0.69
C ALA A 351 -17.15 32.02 -0.50
N GLN A 352 -16.01 31.59 -1.04
CA GLN A 352 -15.37 32.19 -2.23
C GLN A 352 -16.22 32.02 -3.50
N THR A 353 -17.04 30.98 -3.59
CA THR A 353 -17.99 30.79 -4.71
C THR A 353 -19.29 31.58 -4.56
N GLY A 354 -19.35 32.56 -3.65
CA GLY A 354 -20.53 33.37 -3.35
C GLY A 354 -21.44 32.79 -2.27
N GLY A 355 -21.00 31.74 -1.57
CA GLY A 355 -21.74 31.13 -0.46
C GLY A 355 -23.17 30.72 -0.83
N VAL A 356 -24.12 30.99 0.07
CA VAL A 356 -25.54 30.64 -0.11
C VAL A 356 -26.14 31.32 -1.34
N GLU A 357 -25.77 32.58 -1.62
CA GLU A 357 -26.28 33.30 -2.79
C GLU A 357 -25.74 32.74 -4.11
N GLY A 358 -24.44 32.46 -4.16
CA GLY A 358 -23.81 31.81 -5.31
C GLY A 358 -24.39 30.41 -5.57
N PHE A 359 -24.59 29.63 -4.51
CA PHE A 359 -25.26 28.33 -4.60
C PHE A 359 -26.68 28.45 -5.14
N ARG A 360 -27.48 29.39 -4.62
CA ARG A 360 -28.86 29.62 -5.06
C ARG A 360 -28.89 30.03 -6.52
N ALA A 361 -27.98 30.90 -6.95
CA ALA A 361 -27.88 31.31 -8.36
C ALA A 361 -27.53 30.14 -9.29
N ARG A 362 -26.65 29.22 -8.86
CA ARG A 362 -26.26 28.05 -9.66
C ARG A 362 -27.33 26.96 -9.72
N THR A 363 -28.06 26.74 -8.63
CA THR A 363 -28.91 25.55 -8.47
C THR A 363 -30.41 25.86 -8.49
N GLY A 364 -30.80 27.11 -8.24
CA GLY A 364 -32.19 27.50 -8.01
C GLY A 364 -32.78 27.01 -6.68
N LEU A 365 -31.97 26.43 -5.79
CA LEU A 365 -32.41 25.85 -4.52
C LEU A 365 -32.18 26.81 -3.35
N GLU A 366 -33.13 26.82 -2.41
CA GLU A 366 -32.93 27.44 -1.09
C GLU A 366 -32.29 26.44 -0.12
N VAL A 367 -31.26 26.89 0.59
CA VAL A 367 -30.64 26.16 1.68
C VAL A 367 -30.67 27.08 2.89
N ASP A 368 -31.31 26.64 3.97
CA ASP A 368 -31.16 27.29 5.25
C ASP A 368 -29.70 27.16 5.68
N ALA A 369 -29.14 28.22 6.29
CA ALA A 369 -27.81 28.14 6.88
C ALA A 369 -27.78 26.93 7.83
N PRO A 370 -26.91 25.92 7.59
CA PRO A 370 -26.89 24.76 8.46
C PRO A 370 -26.53 25.20 9.87
N PRO A 371 -27.02 24.51 10.90
CA PRO A 371 -26.51 24.72 12.25
C PRO A 371 -24.99 24.62 12.20
N VAL A 372 -24.30 25.51 12.92
CA VAL A 372 -22.84 25.45 13.06
C VAL A 372 -22.51 24.16 13.80
N ILE A 373 -22.33 23.08 13.04
CA ILE A 373 -21.76 21.84 13.54
C ILE A 373 -20.28 22.13 13.61
N ALA A 374 -19.69 22.08 14.82
CA ALA A 374 -18.24 22.14 14.96
C ALA A 374 -17.64 21.13 13.97
N ALA A 375 -16.90 21.63 12.96
CA ALA A 375 -16.26 20.75 12.00
C ALA A 375 -15.44 19.73 12.78
N PRO A 376 -15.44 18.44 12.39
CA PRO A 376 -14.56 17.47 13.02
C PRO A 376 -13.14 18.04 12.97
N GLU A 377 -12.55 18.28 14.15
CA GLU A 377 -11.21 18.87 14.23
C GLU A 377 -10.26 18.01 13.40
N ARG A 378 -9.43 18.65 12.55
CA ARG A 378 -8.27 17.97 11.97
C ARG A 378 -7.52 17.29 13.13
N PRO A 379 -7.08 16.03 13.00
CA PRO A 379 -6.50 15.29 14.10
C PRO A 379 -5.36 16.09 14.72
N ARG A 380 -5.59 16.58 15.95
CA ARG A 380 -4.55 17.13 16.82
C ARG A 380 -3.98 15.99 17.65
N ARG A 381 -2.72 16.18 18.09
CA ARG A 381 -1.94 15.22 18.88
C ARG A 381 -2.73 14.65 20.08
N PRO A 382 -2.40 13.41 20.52
CA PRO A 382 -3.33 12.51 21.20
C PRO A 382 -3.47 12.75 22.72
N ASP A 383 -3.96 13.92 23.15
CA ASP A 383 -4.15 14.22 24.59
C ASP A 383 -5.55 14.78 24.97
N ALA A 384 -6.59 14.64 24.15
CA ALA A 384 -7.93 15.15 24.47
C ALA A 384 -8.97 14.05 24.74
N THR A 385 -9.60 14.11 25.92
CA THR A 385 -10.68 13.22 26.39
C THR A 385 -11.96 13.31 25.54
N PRO A 386 -12.72 12.20 25.37
CA PRO A 386 -13.89 12.17 24.48
C PRO A 386 -15.11 12.88 25.08
N GLN A 387 -15.81 13.68 24.26
CA GLN A 387 -17.12 14.24 24.60
C GLN A 387 -18.28 13.37 24.06
N THR A 388 -19.39 13.38 24.80
CA THR A 388 -20.60 12.58 24.54
C THR A 388 -21.44 13.18 23.39
N PRO A 389 -22.03 12.38 22.49
CA PRO A 389 -22.75 12.91 21.34
C PRO A 389 -24.12 13.49 21.72
N GLN A 390 -24.44 14.67 21.15
CA GLN A 390 -25.76 15.31 21.28
C GLN A 390 -26.78 14.79 20.27
N PRO A 391 -28.09 14.83 20.59
CA PRO A 391 -29.15 14.34 19.71
C PRO A 391 -29.39 15.23 18.48
N ARG A 392 -29.82 14.61 17.37
CA ARG A 392 -29.93 15.21 16.03
C ARG A 392 -31.24 16.01 15.84
N PRO A 393 -31.24 17.13 15.08
CA PRO A 393 -32.45 17.90 14.77
C PRO A 393 -33.27 17.35 13.59
N ALA A 394 -34.60 17.53 13.64
CA ALA A 394 -35.59 16.87 12.79
C ALA A 394 -35.78 17.40 11.35
N GLY A 395 -35.18 18.53 10.97
CA GLY A 395 -35.41 19.21 9.67
C GLY A 395 -34.76 18.53 8.45
N TRP A 396 -33.82 17.61 8.65
CA TRP A 396 -32.86 17.17 7.62
C TRP A 396 -33.34 16.09 6.64
N LYS A 397 -34.48 15.43 6.91
CA LYS A 397 -34.99 14.36 6.04
C LYS A 397 -35.42 14.84 4.65
N ARG A 398 -35.78 16.12 4.49
CA ARG A 398 -36.22 16.71 3.20
C ARG A 398 -35.04 17.04 2.28
N ALA A 399 -33.99 17.66 2.81
CA ALA A 399 -32.78 18.01 2.04
C ALA A 399 -32.06 16.76 1.50
N ARG A 400 -31.98 15.69 2.30
CA ARG A 400 -31.44 14.39 1.86
C ARG A 400 -32.18 13.82 0.65
N LYS A 401 -33.52 13.90 0.62
CA LYS A 401 -34.32 13.42 -0.52
C LYS A 401 -34.08 14.27 -1.77
N THR A 402 -33.95 15.58 -1.63
CA THR A 402 -33.68 16.51 -2.75
C THR A 402 -32.27 16.31 -3.32
N LEU A 403 -31.24 16.22 -2.47
CA LEU A 403 -29.86 16.00 -2.92
C LEU A 403 -29.67 14.62 -3.55
N LEU A 404 -30.25 13.56 -2.97
CA LEU A 404 -30.25 12.24 -3.61
C LEU A 404 -31.05 12.20 -4.92
N SER A 405 -32.06 13.06 -5.09
CA SER A 405 -32.80 13.18 -6.36
C SER A 405 -32.04 13.95 -7.44
N LEU A 406 -31.06 14.77 -7.05
CA LEU A 406 -30.16 15.47 -7.98
C LEU A 406 -28.99 14.60 -8.42
N VAL A 407 -28.55 13.65 -7.59
CA VAL A 407 -27.51 12.66 -7.95
C VAL A 407 -28.07 11.56 -8.86
N ASN A 408 -29.37 11.28 -8.78
CA ASN A 408 -30.07 10.29 -9.61
C ASN A 408 -30.64 10.85 -10.93
N LYS A 409 -30.34 12.12 -11.28
CA LYS A 409 -30.70 12.76 -12.55
C LYS A 409 -29.43 13.15 -13.28
#